data_AF-A0AAD5Y095-F1
#
_entry.id   AF-A0AAD5Y095-F1
#
_cell.length_a   1.000
_cell.length_b   1.000
_cell.length_c   1.000
_cell.angle_alpha   90.00
_cell.angle_beta   90.00
_cell.angle_gamma   90.00
#
_symmetry.space_group_name_H-M   'P 1'
#
loop_
_entity.id
_entity.type
_entity.pdbx_description
1 polymer ?
#
loop_
_entity_poly.entity_id
_entity_poly.type
_entity_poly.pdbx_seq_one_letter_code
_entity_poly.pdbx_strand_id
1 'polypeptide(L)'
;MLAKIAALGDIEAQRERVIREIIRVDSVSREDAASIFKQIEDSNRKKLRYYIFPTYFGIFSSICGAGICLPMVFQKDSAVWFNEIFVTKDLPAMEDFETCFEVGAFTWNYMDPILESVLFIFICLHFARAQLKNIGIVPNTFLHFFKRRRSARLCKEYPQYDASILQDFSEGDPLIHARQK
;
A
#
# COMPACT_ATOMS: atom_id res chain seq x y z
N MET A 1 3.01 17.63 30.47
CA MET A 1 3.06 17.99 29.03
C MET A 1 3.31 16.75 28.16
N LEU A 2 4.37 15.98 28.38
CA LEU A 2 4.69 14.74 27.65
C LEU A 2 3.53 13.73 27.54
N ALA A 3 2.77 13.50 28.61
CA ALA A 3 1.62 12.59 28.55
C ALA A 3 0.54 13.03 27.55
N LYS A 4 0.34 14.35 27.37
CA LYS A 4 -0.61 14.89 26.39
C LYS A 4 -0.07 14.72 24.96
N ILE A 5 1.22 14.98 24.73
CA ILE A 5 1.86 14.83 23.41
C ILE A 5 1.91 13.35 22.99
N ALA A 6 2.24 12.45 23.92
CA ALA A 6 2.18 11.01 23.70
C ALA A 6 0.76 10.51 23.39
N ALA A 7 -0.27 11.10 24.02
CA ALA A 7 -1.67 10.78 23.74
C ALA A 7 -2.13 11.28 22.35
N LEU A 8 -1.44 12.28 21.78
CA LEU A 8 -1.66 12.76 20.41
C LEU A 8 -0.97 11.88 19.35
N GLY A 9 -0.29 10.80 19.75
CA GLY A 9 0.32 9.84 18.83
C GLY A 9 1.77 10.13 18.46
N ASP A 10 2.43 11.07 19.14
CA ASP A 10 3.86 11.32 18.95
C ASP A 10 4.69 10.14 19.49
N ILE A 11 5.38 9.45 18.56
CA ILE A 11 6.12 8.21 18.86
C ILE A 11 7.31 8.49 19.79
N GLU A 12 8.00 9.63 19.63
CA GLU A 12 9.15 9.98 20.47
C GLU A 12 8.72 10.28 21.91
N ALA A 13 7.59 10.97 22.09
CA ALA A 13 7.01 11.21 23.41
C ALA A 13 6.52 9.91 24.08
N GLN A 14 5.97 8.96 23.30
CA GLN A 14 5.60 7.64 23.81
C GLN A 14 6.83 6.84 24.25
N ARG A 15 7.88 6.82 23.43
CA ARG A 15 9.17 6.19 23.72
C ARG A 15 9.80 6.74 24.99
N GLU A 16 9.91 8.06 25.11
CA GLU A 16 10.44 8.73 26.29
C GLU A 16 9.61 8.41 27.54
N ARG A 17 8.28 8.25 27.40
CA ARG A 17 7.41 7.84 28.52
C ARG A 17 7.74 6.43 29.02
N VAL A 18 8.01 5.48 28.13
CA VAL A 18 8.41 4.11 28.50
C VAL A 18 9.77 4.11 29.17
N ILE A 19 10.74 4.87 28.65
CA ILE A 19 12.08 4.99 29.26
C ILE A 19 11.98 5.54 30.69
N ARG A 20 11.18 6.58 30.92
CA ARG A 20 10.96 7.14 32.27
C ARG A 20 10.29 6.15 33.21
N GLU A 21 9.40 5.33 32.69
CA GLU A 21 8.75 4.27 33.48
C GLU A 21 9.76 3.21 33.91
N ILE A 22 10.64 2.76 33.01
CA ILE A 22 11.72 1.81 33.32
C ILE A 22 12.63 2.38 34.41
N ILE A 23 13.05 3.65 34.29
CA ILE A 23 13.87 4.32 35.33
C ILE A 23 13.16 4.32 36.69
N ARG A 24 11.85 4.62 36.71
CA ARG A 24 11.08 4.68 37.95
C ARG A 24 10.91 3.31 38.61
N VAL A 25 10.65 2.27 37.83
CA VAL A 25 10.35 0.92 38.34
C VAL A 25 11.63 0.18 38.70
N ASP A 26 12.62 0.20 37.82
CA ASP A 26 13.84 -0.59 37.97
C ASP A 26 14.96 0.18 38.70
N SER A 27 14.76 1.47 38.95
CA SER A 27 15.72 2.36 39.64
C SER A 27 17.12 2.36 38.98
N VAL A 28 17.15 2.31 37.65
CA VAL A 28 18.36 2.26 36.83
C VAL A 28 18.73 3.61 36.22
N SER A 29 19.95 3.73 35.71
CA SER A 29 20.38 4.91 34.96
C SER A 29 19.59 5.07 33.66
N ARG A 30 19.64 6.27 33.06
CA ARG A 30 18.97 6.51 31.77
C ARG A 30 19.60 5.70 30.64
N GLU A 31 20.93 5.51 30.65
CA GLU A 31 21.60 4.68 29.65
C GLU A 31 21.13 3.22 29.73
N ASP A 32 21.02 2.67 30.94
CA ASP A 32 20.55 1.31 31.17
C ASP A 32 19.07 1.15 30.76
N ALA A 33 18.23 2.12 31.11
CA ALA A 33 16.82 2.13 30.70
C ALA A 33 16.65 2.19 29.18
N ALA A 34 17.52 2.91 28.45
CA ALA A 34 17.51 2.93 27.00
C ALA A 34 17.91 1.58 26.38
N SER A 35 18.85 0.86 27.01
CA SER A 35 19.22 -0.51 26.63
C SER A 35 18.06 -1.48 26.82
N ILE A 36 17.39 -1.43 27.97
CA ILE A 36 16.19 -2.24 28.25
C ILE A 36 15.07 -1.90 27.26
N PHE A 37 14.82 -0.61 27.01
CA PHE A 37 13.83 -0.17 26.01
C PHE A 37 14.13 -0.76 24.62
N LYS A 38 15.40 -0.78 24.20
CA LYS A 38 15.78 -1.38 22.92
C LYS A 38 15.46 -2.88 22.89
N GLN A 39 15.68 -3.61 23.98
CA GLN A 39 15.29 -5.03 24.07
C GLN A 39 13.78 -5.23 23.99
N ILE A 40 13.00 -4.32 24.58
CA ILE A 40 11.53 -4.29 24.48
C ILE A 40 11.11 -4.00 23.03
N GLU A 41 11.71 -3.01 22.38
CA GLU A 41 11.44 -2.66 20.98
C GLU A 41 11.76 -3.83 20.04
N ASP A 42 12.94 -4.43 20.19
CA ASP A 42 13.35 -5.61 19.42
C ASP A 42 12.38 -6.76 19.65
N SER A 43 11.94 -6.97 20.89
CA SER A 43 10.98 -8.03 21.22
C SER A 43 9.57 -7.75 20.71
N ASN A 44 9.16 -6.48 20.62
CA ASN A 44 7.91 -6.08 19.97
C ASN A 44 7.95 -6.29 18.45
N ARG A 45 9.14 -6.12 17.84
CA ARG A 45 9.36 -6.36 16.41
C ARG A 45 9.59 -7.84 16.08
N LYS A 46 9.96 -8.68 17.07
CA LYS A 46 10.08 -10.14 16.87
C LYS A 46 8.76 -10.70 16.37
N LYS A 47 8.83 -11.58 15.37
CA LYS A 47 7.70 -12.21 14.70
C LYS A 47 6.75 -11.29 13.92
N LEU A 48 6.97 -9.97 13.90
CA LEU A 48 6.15 -9.05 13.12
C LEU A 48 6.10 -9.44 11.64
N ARG A 49 7.21 -9.95 11.09
CA ARG A 49 7.26 -10.48 9.72
C ARG A 49 6.26 -11.62 9.47
N TYR A 50 6.08 -12.53 10.43
CA TYR A 50 5.11 -13.63 10.30
C TYR A 50 3.67 -13.11 10.34
N TYR A 51 3.39 -12.12 11.18
CA TYR A 51 2.04 -11.54 11.26
C TYR A 51 1.69 -10.67 10.04
N ILE A 52 2.67 -10.01 9.42
CA ILE A 52 2.45 -9.17 8.24
C ILE A 52 2.47 -10.00 6.94
N PHE A 53 3.02 -11.22 6.96
CA PHE A 53 3.11 -12.07 5.77
C PHE A 53 1.79 -12.24 5.01
N PRO A 54 0.64 -12.55 5.65
CA PRO A 54 -0.64 -12.65 4.95
C PRO A 54 -1.03 -11.36 4.22
N THR A 55 -0.69 -10.20 4.78
CA THR A 55 -0.94 -8.90 4.15
C THR A 55 -0.10 -8.71 2.90
N TYR A 56 1.21 -9.01 2.97
CA TYR A 56 2.07 -8.94 1.78
C TYR A 56 1.64 -9.93 0.70
N PHE A 57 1.27 -11.15 1.11
CA PHE A 57 0.73 -12.16 0.20
C PHE A 57 -0.57 -11.68 -0.46
N GLY A 58 -1.47 -11.05 0.30
CA GLY A 58 -2.69 -10.44 -0.23
C GLY A 58 -2.41 -9.32 -1.24
N ILE A 59 -1.46 -8.42 -0.93
CA ILE A 59 -1.06 -7.36 -1.86
C ILE A 59 -0.48 -7.97 -3.15
N PHE A 60 0.46 -8.90 -3.03
CA PHE A 60 1.09 -9.55 -4.17
C PHE A 60 0.08 -10.29 -5.05
N SER A 61 -0.76 -11.14 -4.45
CA SER A 61 -1.79 -11.90 -5.17
C SER A 61 -2.79 -11.00 -5.89
N SER A 62 -3.20 -9.88 -5.28
CA SER A 62 -4.10 -8.93 -5.93
C SER A 62 -3.47 -8.18 -7.11
N ILE A 63 -2.20 -7.76 -7.01
CA ILE A 63 -1.48 -7.13 -8.13
C ILE A 63 -1.29 -8.13 -9.28
N CYS A 64 -0.87 -9.36 -8.96
CA CYS A 64 -0.74 -10.43 -9.95
C CYS A 64 -2.09 -10.76 -10.58
N GLY A 65 -3.16 -10.88 -9.79
CA GLY A 65 -4.51 -11.13 -10.28
C GLY A 65 -4.97 -10.07 -11.28
N ALA A 66 -4.80 -8.78 -10.94
CA ALA A 66 -5.13 -7.67 -11.84
C ALA A 66 -4.34 -7.69 -13.15
N GLY A 67 -3.09 -8.15 -13.15
CA GLY A 67 -2.29 -8.26 -14.37
C GLY A 67 -2.60 -9.51 -15.20
N ILE A 68 -2.74 -10.65 -14.54
CA ILE A 68 -2.91 -11.97 -15.16
C ILE A 68 -4.36 -12.16 -15.68
N CYS A 69 -5.35 -11.46 -15.14
CA CYS A 69 -6.73 -11.62 -15.60
C CYS A 69 -6.92 -11.29 -17.09
N LEU A 70 -6.17 -10.31 -17.63
CA LEU A 70 -6.29 -9.93 -19.03
C LEU A 70 -5.84 -11.04 -20.00
N PRO A 71 -4.62 -11.61 -19.91
CA PRO A 71 -4.24 -12.73 -20.78
C PRO A 71 -5.14 -13.95 -20.54
N MET A 72 -5.55 -14.23 -19.30
CA MET A 72 -6.45 -15.36 -19.02
C MET A 72 -7.82 -15.26 -19.71
N VAL A 73 -8.30 -14.04 -19.98
CA VAL A 73 -9.62 -13.78 -20.59
C VAL A 73 -9.51 -13.54 -22.10
N PHE A 74 -8.48 -12.83 -22.55
CA PHE A 74 -8.39 -12.31 -23.91
C PHE A 74 -7.33 -13.01 -24.79
N GLN A 75 -6.49 -13.89 -24.22
CA GLN A 75 -5.51 -14.66 -24.97
C GLN A 75 -5.99 -16.10 -25.17
N LYS A 76 -6.11 -16.52 -26.43
CA LYS A 76 -6.59 -17.85 -26.83
C LYS A 76 -5.86 -18.98 -26.12
N ASP A 77 -4.53 -18.99 -26.17
CA ASP A 77 -3.74 -20.10 -25.62
C ASP A 77 -3.94 -20.25 -24.10
N SER A 78 -4.02 -19.13 -23.38
CA SER A 78 -4.26 -19.14 -21.93
C SER A 78 -5.68 -19.62 -21.59
N ALA A 79 -6.68 -19.16 -22.34
CA ALA A 79 -8.07 -19.56 -22.16
C ALA A 79 -8.28 -21.06 -22.45
N VAL A 80 -7.71 -21.57 -23.55
CA VAL A 80 -7.77 -22.99 -23.94
C VAL A 80 -7.05 -23.85 -22.92
N TRP A 81 -5.81 -23.49 -22.55
CA TRP A 81 -5.04 -24.20 -21.51
C TRP A 81 -5.79 -24.29 -20.18
N PHE A 82 -6.39 -23.18 -19.74
CA PHE A 82 -7.15 -23.16 -18.50
C PHE A 82 -8.42 -24.02 -18.61
N ASN A 83 -9.09 -23.97 -19.76
CA ASN A 83 -10.25 -24.81 -20.02
C ASN A 83 -9.88 -26.30 -19.98
N GLU A 84 -8.80 -26.72 -20.64
CA GLU A 84 -8.35 -28.12 -20.67
C GLU A 84 -8.04 -28.69 -19.27
N ILE A 85 -7.46 -27.87 -18.39
CA ILE A 85 -7.04 -28.33 -17.06
C ILE A 85 -8.19 -28.25 -16.03
N PHE A 86 -9.01 -27.19 -16.07
CA PHE A 86 -9.91 -26.87 -14.96
C PHE A 86 -11.40 -26.86 -15.30
N VAL A 87 -11.80 -26.38 -16.50
CA VAL A 87 -13.22 -26.13 -16.82
C VAL A 87 -13.83 -27.26 -17.64
N THR A 88 -13.05 -27.86 -18.55
CA THR A 88 -13.41 -29.00 -19.39
C THR A 88 -14.67 -28.81 -20.24
N LYS A 89 -14.95 -27.57 -20.67
CA LYS A 89 -16.06 -27.28 -21.60
C LYS A 89 -15.66 -27.56 -23.04
N ASP A 90 -16.64 -27.93 -23.86
CA ASP A 90 -16.44 -28.09 -25.30
C ASP A 90 -15.97 -26.77 -25.91
N LEU A 91 -14.90 -26.85 -26.70
CA LEU A 91 -14.36 -25.70 -27.41
C LEU A 91 -15.24 -25.42 -28.65
N PRO A 92 -15.59 -24.15 -28.92
CA PRO A 92 -16.21 -23.78 -30.18
C PRO A 92 -15.24 -24.04 -31.35
N ALA A 93 -15.73 -23.89 -32.58
CA ALA A 93 -14.90 -24.11 -33.76
C ALA A 93 -13.68 -23.18 -33.72
N MET A 94 -12.55 -23.63 -34.25
CA MET A 94 -11.31 -22.84 -34.25
C MET A 94 -11.45 -21.51 -35.02
N GLU A 95 -12.44 -21.41 -35.90
CA GLU A 95 -12.83 -20.23 -36.67
C GLU A 95 -13.48 -19.15 -35.78
N ASP A 96 -14.00 -19.50 -34.61
CA ASP A 96 -14.65 -18.57 -33.67
C ASP A 96 -13.65 -17.91 -32.67
N PHE A 97 -12.34 -17.95 -32.95
CA PHE A 97 -11.28 -17.43 -32.08
C PHE A 97 -10.30 -16.51 -32.82
N GLU A 98 -10.77 -15.75 -33.79
CA GLU A 98 -9.94 -14.84 -34.60
C GLU A 98 -9.58 -13.57 -33.84
N THR A 99 -10.45 -13.11 -32.94
CA THR A 99 -10.27 -11.88 -32.18
C THR A 99 -10.18 -12.11 -30.67
N CYS A 100 -9.48 -11.22 -29.97
CA CYS A 100 -9.41 -11.29 -28.51
C CYS A 100 -10.79 -11.13 -27.84
N PHE A 101 -11.74 -10.44 -28.49
CA PHE A 101 -13.11 -10.27 -27.98
C PHE A 101 -13.92 -11.55 -28.09
N GLU A 102 -13.73 -12.35 -29.15
CA GLU A 102 -14.35 -13.68 -29.27
C GLU A 102 -13.82 -14.63 -28.19
N VAL A 103 -12.51 -14.62 -27.94
CA VAL A 103 -11.91 -15.35 -26.80
C VAL A 103 -12.53 -14.90 -25.47
N GLY A 104 -12.70 -13.59 -25.29
CA GLY A 104 -13.38 -13.01 -24.13
C GLY A 104 -14.83 -13.48 -23.99
N ALA A 105 -15.60 -13.49 -25.08
CA ALA A 105 -16.99 -13.94 -25.08
C ALA A 105 -17.11 -15.43 -24.73
N PHE A 106 -16.16 -16.26 -25.19
CA PHE A 106 -16.05 -17.67 -24.81
C PHE A 106 -15.76 -17.84 -23.32
N THR A 107 -14.74 -17.16 -22.80
CA THR A 107 -14.33 -17.31 -21.38
C THR A 107 -15.42 -16.88 -20.40
N TRP A 108 -16.25 -15.90 -20.77
CA TRP A 108 -17.32 -15.36 -19.91
C TRP A 108 -18.73 -15.85 -20.25
N ASN A 109 -18.89 -16.87 -21.10
CA ASN A 109 -20.20 -17.42 -21.50
C ASN A 109 -21.23 -16.33 -21.85
N TYR A 110 -20.85 -15.37 -22.71
CA TYR A 110 -21.69 -14.25 -23.16
C TYR A 110 -21.97 -13.11 -22.16
N MET A 111 -21.29 -13.03 -21.02
CA MET A 111 -21.19 -11.77 -20.25
C MET A 111 -20.14 -10.84 -20.86
N ASP A 112 -20.24 -9.52 -20.61
CA ASP A 112 -19.32 -8.52 -21.19
C ASP A 112 -17.91 -8.66 -20.57
N PRO A 113 -16.95 -9.26 -21.30
CA PRO A 113 -15.66 -9.63 -20.73
C PRO A 113 -14.81 -8.40 -20.40
N ILE A 114 -15.06 -7.25 -21.06
CA ILE A 114 -14.30 -6.02 -20.86
C ILE A 114 -14.69 -5.40 -19.53
N LEU A 115 -15.99 -5.18 -19.33
CA LEU A 115 -16.50 -4.53 -18.13
C LEU A 115 -16.15 -5.34 -16.87
N GLU A 116 -16.28 -6.66 -16.94
CA GLU A 116 -15.99 -7.55 -15.83
C GLU A 116 -14.50 -7.61 -15.49
N SER A 117 -13.63 -7.68 -16.50
CA SER A 117 -12.18 -7.64 -16.30
C SER A 117 -11.74 -6.31 -15.68
N VAL A 118 -12.32 -5.19 -16.13
CA VAL A 118 -12.05 -3.86 -15.56
C VAL A 118 -12.51 -3.79 -14.10
N LEU A 119 -13.72 -4.26 -13.79
CA LEU A 119 -14.23 -4.32 -12.42
C LEU A 119 -13.34 -5.19 -11.52
N PHE A 120 -12.92 -6.37 -12.00
CA PHE A 120 -12.03 -7.25 -11.26
C PHE A 120 -10.68 -6.58 -10.95
N ILE A 121 -10.08 -5.90 -11.94
CA ILE A 121 -8.85 -5.11 -11.75
C ILE A 121 -9.06 -4.07 -10.65
N PHE A 122 -10.16 -3.31 -10.69
CA PHE A 122 -10.46 -2.32 -9.66
C PHE A 122 -10.62 -2.95 -8.28
N ILE A 123 -11.32 -4.07 -8.15
CA ILE A 123 -11.49 -4.79 -6.89
C ILE A 123 -10.13 -5.24 -6.34
N CYS A 124 -9.26 -5.80 -7.17
CA CYS A 124 -7.90 -6.18 -6.79
C CYS A 124 -7.09 -4.98 -6.29
N LEU A 125 -7.13 -3.84 -7.00
CA LEU A 125 -6.42 -2.62 -6.60
C LEU A 125 -7.00 -2.02 -5.31
N HIS A 126 -8.32 -2.06 -5.12
CA HIS A 126 -8.98 -1.64 -3.90
C HIS A 126 -8.58 -2.51 -2.70
N PHE A 127 -8.51 -3.82 -2.91
CA PHE A 127 -8.03 -4.77 -1.90
C PHE A 127 -6.55 -4.51 -1.56
N ALA A 128 -5.68 -4.36 -2.55
CA ALA A 128 -4.26 -4.01 -2.34
C ALA A 128 -4.12 -2.74 -1.49
N ARG A 129 -4.89 -1.70 -1.83
CA ARG A 129 -4.92 -0.43 -1.08
C ARG A 129 -5.40 -0.63 0.37
N ALA A 130 -6.42 -1.45 0.59
CA ALA A 130 -6.92 -1.75 1.93
C ALA A 130 -5.85 -2.49 2.77
N GLN A 131 -5.16 -3.45 2.17
CA GLN A 131 -4.06 -4.18 2.81
C GLN A 131 -2.89 -3.28 3.17
N LEU A 132 -2.50 -2.35 2.28
CA LEU A 132 -1.48 -1.34 2.57
C LEU A 132 -1.86 -0.47 3.79
N LYS A 133 -3.13 -0.05 3.86
CA LYS A 133 -3.64 0.72 5.00
C LYS A 133 -3.56 -0.08 6.31
N ASN A 134 -3.84 -1.39 6.29
CA ASN A 134 -3.80 -2.24 7.48
C ASN A 134 -2.39 -2.36 8.09
N ILE A 135 -1.33 -2.27 7.28
CA ILE A 135 0.07 -2.31 7.76
C ILE A 135 0.63 -0.93 8.07
N GLY A 136 -0.23 0.10 8.12
CA GLY A 136 0.18 1.47 8.41
C GLY A 136 0.89 2.17 7.25
N ILE A 137 0.94 1.55 6.05
CA ILE A 137 1.37 2.25 4.84
C ILE A 137 0.20 3.12 4.39
N VAL A 138 0.22 4.37 4.82
CA VAL A 138 -0.81 5.34 4.43
C VAL A 138 -0.71 5.53 2.91
N PRO A 139 -1.81 5.35 2.14
CA PRO A 139 -1.78 5.52 0.68
C PRO A 139 -1.47 6.95 0.23
N ASN A 140 -1.26 7.88 1.17
CA ASN A 140 -0.70 9.18 0.95
C ASN A 140 0.80 9.14 0.59
N THR A 141 1.45 7.98 0.46
CA THR A 141 2.84 7.90 -0.05
C THR A 141 3.00 8.67 -1.37
N PHE A 142 2.03 8.56 -2.29
CA PHE A 142 2.04 9.37 -3.51
C PHE A 142 1.86 10.87 -3.23
N LEU A 143 0.96 11.23 -2.31
CA LEU A 143 0.77 12.62 -1.90
C LEU A 143 2.05 13.21 -1.29
N HIS A 144 2.69 12.47 -0.39
CA HIS A 144 3.98 12.83 0.21
C HIS A 144 5.08 12.92 -0.85
N PHE A 145 5.09 12.00 -1.82
CA PHE A 145 6.02 12.07 -2.95
C PHE A 145 5.83 13.37 -3.75
N PHE A 146 4.60 13.73 -4.10
CA PHE A 146 4.32 14.99 -4.80
C PHE A 146 4.65 16.22 -3.95
N LYS A 147 4.28 16.23 -2.68
CA LYS A 147 4.62 17.30 -1.73
C LYS A 147 6.13 17.47 -1.58
N ARG A 148 6.88 16.37 -1.43
CA ARG A 148 8.35 16.36 -1.34
C ARG A 148 9.02 16.81 -2.64
N ARG A 149 8.47 16.40 -3.80
CA ARG A 149 8.98 16.87 -5.10
C ARG A 149 8.73 18.36 -5.30
N ARG A 150 7.57 18.86 -4.85
CA ARG A 150 7.21 20.28 -4.86
C ARG A 150 8.10 21.09 -3.91
N SER A 151 8.31 20.61 -2.68
CA SER A 151 9.18 21.26 -1.69
C SER A 151 10.63 21.32 -2.18
N ALA A 152 11.16 20.21 -2.70
CA ALA A 152 12.51 20.18 -3.28
C ALA A 152 12.67 21.16 -4.45
N ARG A 153 11.65 21.31 -5.31
CA ARG A 153 11.65 22.33 -6.37
C ARG A 153 11.66 23.74 -5.77
N LEU A 154 10.83 23.99 -4.76
CA LEU A 154 10.72 25.30 -4.10
C LEU A 154 12.05 25.70 -3.42
N CYS A 155 12.70 24.79 -2.71
CA CYS A 155 14.01 25.05 -2.10
C CYS A 155 15.10 25.32 -3.14
N LYS A 156 15.01 24.69 -4.31
CA LYS A 156 15.95 24.95 -5.42
C LYS A 156 15.70 26.30 -6.08
N GLU A 157 14.44 26.74 -6.16
CA GLU A 157 14.03 27.99 -6.78
C GLU A 157 14.30 29.21 -5.88
N TYR A 158 14.23 29.03 -4.56
CA TYR A 158 14.45 30.08 -3.57
C TYR A 158 15.56 29.70 -2.56
N PRO A 159 16.82 29.56 -3.00
CA PRO A 159 17.93 29.11 -2.15
C PRO A 159 18.33 30.12 -1.07
N GLN A 160 17.86 31.37 -1.14
CA GLN A 160 18.14 32.42 -0.16
C GLN A 160 17.42 32.24 1.19
N TYR A 161 16.41 31.36 1.26
CA TYR A 161 15.67 31.07 2.50
C TYR A 161 16.08 29.72 3.09
N ASP A 162 15.78 29.54 4.38
CA ASP A 162 16.01 28.28 5.07
C ASP A 162 15.17 27.14 4.44
N ALA A 163 15.87 26.07 4.05
CA ALA A 163 15.26 24.95 3.34
C ALA A 163 14.25 24.18 4.21
N SER A 164 14.42 24.13 5.54
CA SER A 164 13.50 23.44 6.43
C SER A 164 12.16 24.19 6.51
N ILE A 165 12.21 25.52 6.61
CA ILE A 165 11.00 26.36 6.64
C ILE A 165 10.22 26.26 5.32
N LEU A 166 10.91 26.33 4.18
CA LEU A 166 10.29 26.18 2.86
C LEU A 166 9.70 24.79 2.66
N GLN A 167 10.38 23.77 3.19
CA GLN A 167 9.90 22.40 3.12
C GLN A 167 8.63 22.21 3.95
N ASP A 168 8.63 22.67 5.20
CA ASP A 168 7.47 22.58 6.09
C ASP A 168 6.27 23.35 5.52
N PHE A 169 6.49 24.55 5.00
CA PHE A 169 5.46 25.33 4.31
C PHE A 169 4.88 24.57 3.11
N SER A 170 5.74 24.07 2.22
CA SER A 170 5.32 23.38 1.01
C SER A 170 4.66 22.04 1.30
N GLU A 171 5.06 21.33 2.36
CA GLU A 171 4.43 20.09 2.77
C GLU A 171 3.10 20.33 3.51
N GLY A 172 2.95 21.45 4.20
CA GLY A 172 1.70 21.89 4.83
C GLY A 172 0.62 22.32 3.84
N ASP A 173 1.01 22.92 2.71
CA ASP A 173 0.09 23.43 1.70
C ASP A 173 -0.68 22.30 0.96
N PRO A 174 -2.03 22.34 0.84
CA PRO A 174 -2.78 21.35 0.09
C PRO A 174 -2.49 21.41 -1.43
N LEU A 175 -2.34 20.25 -2.09
CA LEU A 175 -2.07 20.18 -3.54
C LEU A 175 -3.24 20.70 -4.40
N ILE A 176 -4.47 20.58 -3.91
CA ILE A 176 -5.66 21.08 -4.56
C ILE A 176 -6.29 22.08 -3.60
N HIS A 177 -6.34 23.35 -4.01
CA HIS A 177 -7.11 24.35 -3.28
C HIS A 177 -8.58 24.09 -3.55
N ALA A 178 -9.36 23.76 -2.51
CA ALA A 178 -10.80 23.80 -2.62
C ALA A 178 -11.17 25.26 -2.97
N ARG A 179 -11.76 25.49 -4.15
CA ARG A 179 -12.35 26.79 -4.47
C ARG A 179 -13.36 27.08 -3.36
N GLN A 180 -13.06 28.05 -2.50
CA GLN A 180 -14.07 28.63 -1.62
C GLN A 180 -15.13 29.23 -2.54
N LYS A 181 -16.32 28.62 -2.52
CA LYS A 181 -17.53 29.20 -3.10
C LYS A 181 -18.11 30.18 -2.10
#